data_AF-A0A7S4N2J7-F1
#
_entry.id   AF-A0A7S4N2J7-F1
#
_cell.length_a   1.000
_cell.length_b   1.000
_cell.length_c   1.000
_cell.angle_alpha   90.00
_cell.angle_beta   90.00
_cell.angle_gamma   90.00
#
_symmetry.space_group_name_H-M   'P 1'
#
loop_
_entity.id
_entity.type
_entity.pdbx_description
1 polymer ?
#
loop_
_entity_poly.entity_id
_entity_poly.type
_entity_poly.pdbx_seq_one_letter_code
_entity_poly.pdbx_strand_id
1 'polypeptide(L)'
;MSKMLLLLTVLLSPAVRAVSNARLLRNAKYAVCHVHKNGNVKELSVGSQNALQAHLRHGDYVPITFFLDSDGDGYGDPNQSVASCVSPPNYVTDNTDCDDTKPAIFPGAAEVCNSVDDNCN
;
A
#
# COMPACT_ATOMS: atom_id res chain seq x y z
N MET A 1 17.50 -39.23 21.53
CA MET A 1 16.54 -38.36 22.24
C MET A 1 16.56 -37.01 21.52
N SER A 2 15.95 -36.89 20.34
CA SER A 2 14.52 -36.60 20.16
C SER A 2 13.99 -35.60 21.19
N LYS A 3 13.94 -34.33 20.79
CA LYS A 3 12.84 -33.40 21.08
C LYS A 3 13.02 -32.18 20.16
N MET A 4 12.26 -32.21 19.06
CA MET A 4 11.16 -31.27 18.83
C MET A 4 11.71 -30.01 18.14
N LEU A 5 11.91 -30.04 16.82
CA LEU A 5 10.82 -29.83 15.86
C LEU A 5 9.64 -29.08 16.48
N LEU A 6 9.89 -27.87 16.98
CA LEU A 6 8.81 -26.91 17.17
C LEU A 6 8.53 -26.29 15.81
N LEU A 7 7.76 -27.04 15.04
CA LEU A 7 6.92 -26.54 13.97
C LEU A 7 5.97 -25.51 14.59
N LEU A 8 6.42 -24.28 14.77
CA LEU A 8 5.54 -23.15 14.94
C LEU A 8 5.81 -22.25 13.75
N THR A 9 5.25 -22.68 12.62
CA THR A 9 4.49 -21.75 11.80
C THR A 9 3.56 -21.02 12.77
N VAL A 10 4.04 -19.94 13.40
CA VAL A 10 3.18 -18.87 13.84
C VAL A 10 2.39 -18.62 12.57
N LEU A 11 1.13 -19.06 12.55
CA LEU A 11 0.17 -18.52 11.63
C LEU A 11 0.31 -17.02 11.89
N LEU A 12 1.10 -16.34 11.06
CA LEU A 12 1.28 -14.91 11.17
C LEU A 12 -0.12 -14.41 10.92
N SER A 13 -0.85 -14.17 12.01
CA SER A 13 -2.13 -13.51 11.92
C SER A 13 -1.91 -12.27 11.03
N PRO A 14 -2.89 -11.86 10.22
CA PRO A 14 -2.74 -10.73 9.29
C PRO A 14 -2.08 -9.52 9.95
N ALA A 15 -2.32 -9.32 11.26
CA ALA A 15 -1.67 -8.34 12.12
C ALA A 15 -0.14 -8.46 12.23
N VAL A 16 0.43 -9.66 12.39
CA VAL A 16 1.90 -9.88 12.51
C VAL A 16 2.59 -9.66 11.15
N ARG A 17 1.94 -9.99 10.02
CA ARG A 17 2.49 -9.70 8.69
C ARG A 17 2.47 -8.19 8.39
N ALA A 18 1.47 -7.47 8.90
CA ALA A 18 1.38 -6.02 8.79
C ALA A 18 2.47 -5.26 9.58
N VAL A 19 3.05 -5.83 10.64
CA VAL A 19 4.19 -5.19 11.35
C VAL A 19 5.43 -5.10 10.47
N SER A 20 5.73 -6.19 9.76
CA SER A 20 6.99 -6.38 9.03
C SER A 20 7.12 -5.42 7.86
N ASN A 21 5.98 -5.01 7.28
CA ASN A 21 5.89 -4.09 6.14
C ASN A 21 5.41 -2.69 6.57
N ALA A 22 5.27 -2.43 7.87
CA ALA A 22 4.80 -1.13 8.34
C ALA A 22 5.85 -0.05 8.06
N ARG A 23 5.41 1.05 7.45
CA ARG A 23 6.26 2.20 7.14
C ARG A 23 6.88 2.77 8.42
N LEU A 24 8.21 2.70 8.50
CA LEU A 24 8.99 3.41 9.49
C LEU A 24 9.05 4.89 9.09
N LEU A 25 8.36 5.74 9.85
CA LEU A 25 8.46 7.18 9.78
C LEU A 25 9.80 7.67 10.35
N ARG A 26 10.13 8.94 10.08
CA ARG A 26 11.29 9.61 10.69
C ARG A 26 11.28 9.43 12.21
N ASN A 27 12.46 9.21 12.80
CA ASN A 27 12.66 8.93 14.23
C ASN A 27 12.08 7.59 14.72
N ALA A 28 12.09 6.57 13.85
CA ALA A 28 11.72 5.20 14.18
C ALA A 28 10.26 5.03 14.70
N LYS A 29 9.35 5.92 14.28
CA LYS A 29 7.92 5.79 14.59
C LYS A 29 7.22 4.99 13.50
N TYR A 30 6.11 4.35 13.80
CA TYR A 30 5.28 3.64 12.82
C TYR A 30 4.03 4.47 12.51
N ALA A 31 3.65 4.54 11.24
CA ALA A 31 2.40 5.17 10.82
C ALA A 31 1.21 4.22 11.04
N VAL A 32 0.12 4.74 11.59
CA VAL A 32 -1.14 4.02 11.82
C VAL A 32 -2.30 4.87 11.35
N CYS A 33 -3.21 4.27 10.59
CA CYS A 33 -4.50 4.82 10.23
C CYS A 33 -5.50 4.41 11.30
N HIS A 34 -5.77 5.32 12.23
CA HIS A 34 -6.72 5.09 13.30
C HIS A 34 -8.14 5.42 12.84
N VAL A 35 -9.06 4.46 12.97
CA VAL A 35 -10.45 4.63 12.55
C VAL A 35 -11.29 5.03 13.77
N HIS A 36 -11.80 6.26 13.77
CA HIS A 36 -12.69 6.73 14.81
C HIS A 36 -14.09 6.12 14.66
N LYS A 37 -14.87 6.08 15.74
CA LYS A 37 -16.25 5.54 15.75
C LYS A 37 -17.21 6.19 14.75
N ASN A 38 -16.90 7.40 14.30
CA ASN A 38 -17.67 8.14 13.30
C ASN A 38 -17.23 7.86 11.85
N GLY A 39 -16.28 6.95 11.64
CA GLY A 39 -15.73 6.60 10.33
C GLY A 39 -14.56 7.47 9.87
N ASN A 40 -14.23 8.55 10.60
CA ASN A 40 -13.09 9.38 10.23
C ASN A 40 -11.78 8.64 10.46
N VAL A 41 -10.85 8.78 9.53
CA VAL A 41 -9.52 8.19 9.64
C VAL A 41 -8.51 9.27 9.99
N LYS A 42 -7.66 8.99 10.98
CA LYS A 42 -6.56 9.88 11.39
C LYS A 42 -5.24 9.14 11.34
N GLU A 43 -4.25 9.72 10.68
CA GLU A 43 -2.88 9.21 10.75
C GLU A 43 -2.25 9.56 12.12
N LEU A 44 -1.79 8.53 12.81
CA LEU A 44 -1.07 8.60 14.07
C LEU A 44 0.35 8.05 13.87
N SER A 45 1.30 8.58 14.64
CA SER A 45 2.66 8.03 14.72
C SER A 45 2.88 7.37 16.07
N VAL A 46 3.12 6.08 16.08
CA VAL A 46 3.36 5.30 17.31
C VAL A 46 4.84 4.97 17.48
N GLY A 47 5.34 4.95 18.72
CA GLY A 47 6.77 4.85 18.99
C GLY A 47 7.36 3.43 19.01
N SER A 48 6.55 2.38 18.82
CA SER A 48 7.05 1.00 18.87
C SER A 48 6.17 0.04 18.06
N GLN A 49 6.74 -1.11 17.70
CA GLN A 49 6.01 -2.21 17.06
C GLN A 49 4.88 -2.74 17.95
N ASN A 50 5.10 -2.79 19.28
CA ASN A 50 4.06 -3.23 20.22
C ASN A 50 2.85 -2.28 20.22
N ALA A 51 3.11 -0.97 20.14
CA ALA A 51 2.04 0.02 20.03
C ALA A 51 1.31 -0.09 18.68
N LEU A 52 2.05 -0.24 17.58
CA LEU A 52 1.46 -0.52 16.27
C LEU A 52 0.56 -1.77 16.32
N GLN A 53 1.05 -2.88 16.89
CA GLN A 53 0.26 -4.09 17.03
C GLN A 53 -0.99 -3.91 17.87
N ALA A 54 -0.93 -3.10 18.93
CA ALA A 54 -2.11 -2.78 19.73
C ALA A 54 -3.18 -2.07 18.90
N HIS A 55 -2.77 -1.11 18.07
CA HIS A 55 -3.66 -0.42 17.14
C HIS A 55 -4.26 -1.37 16.10
N LEU A 56 -3.44 -2.18 15.44
CA LEU A 56 -3.92 -3.12 14.42
C LEU A 56 -4.94 -4.14 14.97
N ARG A 57 -4.78 -4.57 16.23
CA ARG A 57 -5.75 -5.49 16.87
C ARG A 57 -7.10 -4.84 17.16
N HIS A 58 -7.20 -3.51 17.15
CA HIS A 58 -8.44 -2.78 17.36
C HIS A 58 -9.17 -2.42 16.04
N GLY A 59 -8.65 -2.89 14.90
CA GLY A 59 -9.22 -2.61 13.58
C GLY A 59 -8.58 -1.41 12.87
N ASP A 60 -7.52 -0.85 13.42
CA ASP A 60 -6.69 0.12 12.69
C ASP A 60 -5.84 -0.60 11.63
N TYR A 61 -5.31 0.15 10.69
CA TYR A 61 -4.46 -0.36 9.61
C TYR A 61 -3.24 0.54 9.40
N VAL A 62 -2.28 0.09 8.59
CA VAL A 62 -1.13 0.92 8.17
C VAL A 62 -1.47 1.65 6.88
N PRO A 63 -0.91 2.85 6.61
CA PRO A 63 -1.06 3.50 5.31
C PRO A 63 -0.68 2.54 4.18
N ILE A 64 -1.47 2.53 3.11
CA ILE A 64 -1.14 1.82 1.88
C ILE A 64 -0.54 2.80 0.88
N THR A 65 0.16 2.26 -0.11
CA THR A 65 0.72 3.06 -1.20
C THR A 65 -0.35 3.29 -2.25
N PHE A 66 -0.50 4.55 -2.65
CA PHE A 66 -1.24 4.95 -3.84
C PHE A 66 -0.27 5.55 -4.87
N PHE A 67 -0.63 5.49 -6.14
CA PHE A 67 0.16 5.93 -7.29
C PHE A 67 -0.64 6.98 -8.05
N LEU A 68 0.06 8.01 -8.54
CA LEU A 68 -0.56 9.11 -9.27
C LEU A 68 -1.19 8.56 -10.55
N ASP A 69 -2.42 8.95 -10.82
CA ASP A 69 -3.16 8.74 -12.07
C ASP A 69 -3.34 10.14 -12.67
N SER A 70 -2.31 10.61 -13.37
CA SER A 70 -2.17 11.97 -13.86
C SER A 70 -3.04 12.20 -15.10
N ASP A 71 -3.27 11.16 -15.90
CA ASP A 71 -4.00 11.26 -17.15
C ASP A 71 -5.47 10.78 -17.08
N GLY A 72 -5.83 10.05 -16.02
CA GLY A 72 -7.21 9.72 -15.65
C GLY A 72 -7.76 8.44 -16.28
N ASP A 73 -6.90 7.50 -16.68
CA ASP A 73 -7.32 6.21 -17.24
C ASP A 73 -7.57 5.11 -16.18
N GLY A 74 -7.20 5.38 -14.93
CA GLY A 74 -7.40 4.49 -13.78
C GLY A 74 -6.21 3.61 -13.43
N TYR A 75 -5.10 3.73 -14.14
CA TYR A 75 -3.82 3.11 -13.81
C TYR A 75 -2.87 4.17 -13.22
N GLY A 76 -1.87 3.72 -12.45
CA GLY A 76 -1.02 4.64 -11.70
C GLY A 76 0.45 4.53 -12.05
N ASP A 77 1.17 5.66 -12.05
CA ASP A 77 2.62 5.73 -12.27
C ASP A 77 3.40 5.06 -11.13
N PRO A 78 4.13 3.95 -11.37
CA PRO A 78 4.94 3.28 -10.34
C PRO A 78 6.05 4.17 -9.77
N ASN A 79 6.46 5.23 -10.47
CA ASN A 79 7.50 6.16 -10.06
C ASN A 79 6.96 7.32 -9.20
N GLN A 80 5.66 7.55 -9.17
CA GLN A 80 5.02 8.62 -8.41
C GLN A 80 4.02 8.07 -7.41
N SER A 81 4.50 7.78 -6.20
CA SER A 81 3.69 7.16 -5.15
C SER A 81 3.66 7.93 -3.83
N VAL A 82 2.58 7.73 -3.08
CA VAL A 82 2.37 8.29 -1.75
C VAL A 82 1.73 7.25 -0.82
N ALA A 83 2.31 7.08 0.37
CA ALA A 83 1.69 6.28 1.41
C ALA A 83 0.65 7.12 2.16
N SER A 84 -0.62 6.69 2.16
CA SER A 84 -1.72 7.42 2.80
C SER A 84 -2.75 6.47 3.42
N CYS A 85 -3.52 6.98 4.38
CA CYS A 85 -4.63 6.25 4.98
C CYS A 85 -5.90 6.24 4.12
N VAL A 86 -6.03 7.24 3.25
CA VAL A 86 -7.14 7.45 2.32
C VAL A 86 -6.56 7.82 0.97
N SER A 87 -7.21 7.39 -0.11
CA SER A 87 -6.80 7.76 -1.47
C SER A 87 -6.76 9.29 -1.60
N PRO A 88 -5.60 9.88 -1.96
CA PRO A 88 -5.54 11.28 -2.34
C PRO A 88 -6.27 11.53 -3.67
N PRO A 89 -6.66 12.77 -3.99
CA PRO A 89 -7.23 13.09 -5.30
C PRO A 89 -6.26 12.73 -6.43
N ASN A 90 -6.75 12.06 -7.47
CA ASN A 90 -5.98 11.59 -8.64
C ASN A 90 -4.93 10.53 -8.30
N TYR A 91 -5.19 9.68 -7.31
CA TYR A 91 -4.30 8.57 -6.96
C TYR A 91 -5.08 7.26 -6.85
N VAL A 92 -4.57 6.22 -7.50
CA VAL A 92 -5.13 4.85 -7.51
C VAL A 92 -4.22 3.88 -6.75
N THR A 93 -4.72 2.68 -6.46
CA THR A 93 -3.90 1.62 -5.83
C THR A 93 -3.11 0.80 -6.84
N ASP A 94 -3.47 0.91 -8.12
CA ASP A 94 -2.76 0.31 -9.23
C ASP A 94 -1.43 1.05 -9.48
N ASN A 95 -0.42 0.35 -9.98
CA ASN A 95 0.91 0.90 -10.23
C ASN A 95 1.50 0.41 -11.56
N THR A 96 0.63 0.08 -12.50
CA THR A 96 0.99 -0.67 -13.71
C THR A 96 1.05 0.19 -14.96
N ASP A 97 0.86 1.51 -14.83
CA ASP A 97 0.97 2.43 -15.95
C ASP A 97 2.43 2.64 -16.38
N CYS A 98 2.69 2.48 -17.68
CA CYS A 98 3.99 2.70 -18.29
C CYS A 98 4.16 4.13 -18.87
N ASP A 99 3.08 4.88 -19.09
CA ASP A 99 3.08 6.28 -19.55
C ASP A 99 1.86 7.08 -19.03
N ASP A 100 1.93 7.51 -17.76
CA ASP A 100 0.94 8.32 -17.00
C ASP A 100 0.74 9.76 -17.54
N THR A 101 1.08 9.98 -18.80
CA THR A 101 0.82 11.23 -19.52
C THR A 101 -0.15 11.03 -20.69
N LYS A 102 -0.55 9.78 -20.98
CA LYS A 102 -1.36 9.41 -22.14
C LYS A 102 -2.45 8.38 -21.75
N PRO A 103 -3.73 8.78 -21.65
CA PRO A 103 -4.83 7.89 -21.26
C PRO A 103 -5.15 6.74 -22.23
N ALA A 104 -4.41 6.67 -23.34
CA ALA A 104 -4.52 5.62 -24.35
C ALA A 104 -3.41 4.57 -24.23
N ILE A 105 -2.43 4.79 -23.36
CA ILE A 105 -1.33 3.87 -23.07
C ILE A 105 -1.55 3.35 -21.66
N PHE A 106 -2.04 2.12 -21.55
CA PHE A 106 -2.36 1.51 -20.26
C PHE A 106 -2.38 -0.01 -20.37
N PRO A 107 -2.24 -0.74 -19.26
CA PRO A 107 -2.34 -2.19 -19.21
C PRO A 107 -3.55 -2.76 -19.97
N GLY A 108 -3.27 -3.47 -21.06
CA GLY A 108 -4.30 -4.09 -21.89
C GLY A 108 -4.98 -3.18 -22.92
N ALA A 109 -4.44 -1.99 -23.19
CA ALA A 109 -4.85 -1.18 -24.34
C ALA A 109 -4.63 -1.93 -25.67
N ALA A 110 -5.27 -1.44 -26.74
CA ALA A 110 -5.09 -2.02 -28.06
C ALA A 110 -3.77 -1.56 -28.68
N GLU A 111 -2.88 -2.51 -28.98
CA GLU A 111 -1.64 -2.23 -29.69
C GLU A 111 -1.89 -1.61 -31.07
N VAL A 112 -1.28 -0.46 -31.30
CA VAL A 112 -1.20 0.15 -32.62
C VAL A 112 0.22 -0.02 -33.15
N CYS A 113 0.37 -0.19 -34.47
CA CYS A 113 1.69 -0.30 -35.09
C CYS A 113 2.41 1.06 -35.17
N ASN A 114 2.65 1.71 -34.03
CA ASN A 114 3.22 3.05 -33.88
C ASN A 114 4.65 3.03 -33.25
N SER A 115 5.21 1.85 -32.97
CA SER A 115 6.50 1.65 -32.27
C SER A 115 6.53 2.13 -30.81
N VAL A 116 5.36 2.34 -30.22
CA VAL A 116 5.13 2.56 -28.80
C VAL A 116 4.50 1.28 -28.25
N ASP A 117 4.82 0.95 -27.01
CA ASP A 117 4.10 -0.08 -26.26
C ASP A 117 2.85 0.58 -25.68
N ASP A 118 1.70 0.32 -26.30
CA ASP A 118 0.45 0.97 -25.90
C ASP A 118 -0.19 0.21 -24.71
N ASN A 119 0.14 -1.07 -24.52
CA ASN A 119 -0.55 -1.93 -23.55
C ASN A 119 0.27 -2.34 -22.32
N CYS A 120 1.48 -1.79 -22.17
CA CYS A 120 2.37 -1.95 -21.03
C CYS A 120 2.70 -3.42 -20.68
N ASN A 121 3.15 -4.23 -21.67
CA ASN A 121 3.42 -5.67 -21.50
C ASN A 121 4.89 -6.13 -21.55
#